data_AF-A0A3M0WXL3-F1
#
_entry.id   AF-A0A3M0WXL3-F1
#
_cell.length_a   1.000
_cell.length_b   1.000
_cell.length_c   1.000
_cell.angle_alpha   90.00
_cell.angle_beta   90.00
_cell.angle_gamma   90.00
#
_symmetry.space_group_name_H-M   'P 1'
#
loop_
_entity.id
_entity.type
_entity.pdbx_description
1 polymer ?
#
loop_
_entity_poly.entity_id
_entity_poly.type
_entity_poly.pdbx_seq_one_letter_code
_entity_poly.pdbx_strand_id
1 'polypeptide(L)'
;NWRSKMSLGDYLRINNKIAIEGVDTRALTAHLRDNGSQMGIISTEDSSVENLLKKVRFHPGIGGLDLVKYETTDRVHSYREGIWSWERGCYPHIDDEKAEYSILVYDFGVKLNILRNLVSSGFKTIVVPASTPAEEVLNIDPDAILLSNGPGNPAIVAYAIENTKKLIGKKPLFGICFGHQIIGLALGGEVYKLKFGHHGANHPVKDLYTGKVVITSQNHNYCVDIKSLKGAVELTHRNLYDGTEEGLRHKELSIFSVQYHPEASPGPNDSSYIFRRFRDIVRTS
;
A
#
# COMPACT_ATOMS: atom_id res chain seq x y z
N ASN A 1 29.29 0.06 -1.16
CA ASN A 1 28.43 -1.14 -0.98
C ASN A 1 28.68 -2.07 -2.17
N TRP A 2 28.92 -3.37 -1.96
CA TRP A 2 29.26 -4.33 -3.03
C TRP A 2 28.13 -4.55 -4.06
N ARG A 3 26.88 -4.25 -3.71
CA ARG A 3 25.70 -4.32 -4.60
C ARG A 3 25.54 -3.09 -5.50
N SER A 4 26.36 -2.06 -5.30
CA SER A 4 26.25 -0.79 -6.02
C SER A 4 26.63 -0.98 -7.49
N LYS A 5 25.73 -0.59 -8.40
CA LYS A 5 25.99 -0.59 -9.85
C LYS A 5 26.22 0.82 -10.43
N MET A 6 25.77 1.85 -9.72
CA MET A 6 25.91 3.26 -10.12
C MET A 6 25.73 4.17 -8.90
N SER A 7 26.13 5.44 -9.03
CA SER A 7 25.88 6.45 -8.00
C SER A 7 24.39 6.85 -7.97
N LEU A 8 23.92 7.40 -6.84
CA LEU A 8 22.54 7.91 -6.73
C LEU A 8 22.31 9.08 -7.70
N GLY A 9 23.29 9.98 -7.84
CA GLY A 9 23.20 11.12 -8.76
C GLY A 9 23.02 10.70 -10.22
N ASP A 10 23.78 9.70 -10.67
CA ASP A 10 23.64 9.17 -12.04
C ASP A 10 22.30 8.48 -12.25
N TYR A 11 21.84 7.71 -11.25
CA TYR A 11 20.53 7.08 -11.28
C TYR A 11 19.40 8.11 -11.44
N LEU A 12 19.44 9.20 -10.65
CA LEU A 12 18.43 10.27 -10.72
C LEU A 12 18.44 10.97 -12.08
N ARG A 13 19.61 11.26 -12.66
CA ARG A 13 19.72 11.85 -14.01
C ARG A 13 19.15 10.96 -15.10
N ILE A 14 19.52 9.68 -15.11
CA ILE A 14 19.03 8.70 -16.11
C ILE A 14 17.50 8.57 -16.06
N ASN A 15 16.93 8.68 -14.86
CA ASN A 15 15.48 8.57 -14.65
C ASN A 15 14.76 9.93 -14.67
N ASN A 16 15.42 11.00 -15.10
CA ASN A 16 14.88 12.37 -15.16
C ASN A 16 14.19 12.80 -13.85
N LYS A 17 14.82 12.53 -12.70
CA LYS A 17 14.32 12.91 -11.37
C LYS A 17 15.06 14.12 -10.83
N ILE A 18 14.31 15.16 -10.47
CA ILE A 18 14.83 16.36 -9.81
C ILE A 18 15.10 16.03 -8.34
N ALA A 19 16.27 16.43 -7.84
CA ALA A 19 16.66 16.32 -6.44
C ALA A 19 17.49 17.53 -6.02
N ILE A 20 17.56 17.78 -4.71
CA ILE A 20 18.33 18.86 -4.11
C ILE A 20 19.06 18.33 -2.87
N GLU A 21 20.25 18.85 -2.59
CA GLU A 21 21.01 18.62 -1.37
C GLU A 21 21.47 19.95 -0.75
N GLY A 22 22.09 19.91 0.43
CA GLY A 22 22.59 21.12 1.11
C GLY A 22 21.51 21.96 1.80
N VAL A 23 20.28 21.44 1.92
CA VAL A 23 19.17 22.08 2.65
C VAL A 23 19.03 21.51 4.07
N ASP A 24 18.53 22.33 5.00
CA ASP A 24 18.22 21.88 6.36
C ASP A 24 16.93 21.02 6.37
N THR A 25 17.10 19.72 6.14
CA THR A 25 16.01 18.75 6.14
C THR A 25 15.38 18.56 7.53
N ARG A 26 16.10 18.88 8.62
CA ARG A 26 15.56 18.85 9.99
C ARG A 26 14.58 20.00 10.20
N ALA A 27 14.94 21.22 9.77
CA ALA A 27 14.04 22.36 9.81
C ALA A 27 12.78 22.10 8.96
N LEU A 28 12.93 21.53 7.76
CA LEU A 28 11.80 21.15 6.91
C LEU A 28 10.89 20.11 7.58
N THR A 29 11.47 19.09 8.20
CA THR A 29 10.71 18.04 8.90
C THR A 29 9.96 18.61 10.11
N ALA A 30 10.59 19.47 10.91
CA ALA A 30 9.93 20.15 12.01
C ALA A 30 8.77 21.03 11.51
N HIS A 31 8.99 21.77 10.42
CA HIS A 31 7.97 22.60 9.80
C HIS A 31 6.74 21.79 9.34
N LEU A 32 6.94 20.64 8.67
CA LEU A 32 5.86 19.76 8.23
C LEU A 32 5.14 19.06 9.40
N ARG A 33 5.86 18.68 10.46
CA ARG A 33 5.24 18.15 11.68
C ARG A 33 4.31 19.18 12.33
N ASP A 34 4.75 20.44 12.40
CA ASP A 34 4.05 21.50 13.10
C ASP A 34 2.91 22.12 12.27
N ASN A 35 3.05 22.17 10.94
CA ASN A 35 2.09 22.83 10.03
C ASN A 35 1.34 21.86 9.10
N GLY A 36 1.69 20.58 9.11
CA GLY A 36 1.13 19.56 8.22
C GLY A 36 1.79 19.50 6.85
N SER A 37 1.36 18.52 6.05
CA SER A 37 1.83 18.29 4.68
C SER A 37 1.56 19.50 3.80
N GLN A 38 2.55 19.95 3.03
CA GLN A 38 2.45 21.10 2.13
C GLN A 38 2.93 20.75 0.72
N MET A 39 2.36 21.42 -0.27
CA MET A 39 2.88 21.37 -1.64
C MET A 39 4.21 22.14 -1.69
N GLY A 40 5.21 21.58 -2.37
CA GLY A 40 6.50 22.20 -2.60
C GLY A 40 6.90 22.14 -4.06
N ILE A 41 7.86 22.96 -4.46
CA ILE A 41 8.46 22.96 -5.79
C ILE A 41 9.98 23.08 -5.68
N ILE A 42 10.68 22.33 -6.53
CA ILE A 42 12.12 22.47 -6.77
C ILE A 42 12.27 22.95 -8.20
N SER A 43 13.09 23.98 -8.44
CA SER A 43 13.34 24.50 -9.78
C SER A 43 14.83 24.68 -10.03
N THR A 44 15.24 24.34 -11.24
CA THR A 44 16.58 24.59 -11.79
C THR A 44 16.58 25.72 -12.84
N GLU A 45 15.41 26.27 -13.17
CA GLU A 45 15.21 27.22 -14.28
C GLU A 45 14.69 28.57 -13.80
N ASP A 46 13.82 28.58 -12.79
CA ASP A 46 13.17 29.76 -12.25
C ASP A 46 13.66 29.98 -10.82
N SER A 47 14.32 31.11 -10.59
CA SER A 47 14.80 31.52 -9.26
C SER A 47 13.86 32.50 -8.55
N SER A 48 12.76 32.91 -9.19
CA SER A 48 11.79 33.82 -8.61
C SER A 48 10.87 33.09 -7.63
N VAL A 49 11.08 33.35 -6.34
CA VAL A 49 10.24 32.82 -5.26
C VAL A 49 8.76 33.14 -5.49
N GLU A 50 8.44 34.34 -5.99
CA GLU A 50 7.05 34.74 -6.24
C GLU A 50 6.40 33.89 -7.35
N ASN A 51 7.13 33.65 -8.46
CA ASN A 51 6.62 32.85 -9.57
C ASN A 51 6.47 31.39 -9.16
N LEU A 52 7.44 30.84 -8.44
CA LEU A 52 7.39 29.47 -7.91
C LEU A 52 6.23 29.29 -6.93
N LEU A 53 6.00 30.27 -6.04
CA LEU A 53 4.89 30.23 -5.09
C LEU A 53 3.53 30.29 -5.80
N LYS A 54 3.39 31.09 -6.86
CA LYS A 54 2.20 31.11 -7.71
C LYS A 54 1.95 29.73 -8.34
N LYS A 55 2.99 29.09 -8.91
CA LYS A 55 2.91 27.73 -9.48
C LYS A 55 2.45 26.69 -8.46
N VAL A 56 3.05 26.69 -7.25
CA VAL A 56 2.68 25.76 -6.16
C VAL A 56 1.23 25.94 -5.73
N ARG A 57 0.79 27.19 -5.56
CA ARG A 57 -0.58 27.51 -5.12
C ARG A 57 -1.64 27.20 -6.17
N PHE A 58 -1.28 27.24 -7.46
CA PHE A 58 -2.18 26.90 -8.55
C PHE A 58 -2.30 25.38 -8.80
N HIS A 59 -1.33 24.59 -8.33
CA HIS A 59 -1.38 23.14 -8.50
C HIS A 59 -2.61 22.55 -7.78
N PRO A 60 -3.40 21.66 -8.41
CA PRO A 60 -4.65 21.11 -7.83
C PRO A 60 -4.44 20.19 -6.60
N GLY A 61 -3.22 20.09 -6.10
CA GLY A 61 -2.81 19.10 -5.10
C GLY A 61 -2.91 17.65 -5.58
N ILE A 62 -2.38 16.73 -4.76
CA ILE A 62 -2.44 15.28 -5.02
C ILE A 62 -3.76 14.64 -4.58
N GLY A 63 -4.55 15.34 -3.76
CA GLY A 63 -5.79 14.79 -3.19
C GLY A 63 -6.97 14.75 -4.16
N GLY A 64 -6.91 15.52 -5.25
CA GLY A 64 -7.94 15.59 -6.30
C GLY A 64 -7.60 14.84 -7.58
N LEU A 65 -6.48 14.11 -7.61
CA LEU A 65 -6.03 13.36 -8.78
C LEU A 65 -6.10 11.87 -8.51
N ASP A 66 -6.79 11.14 -9.39
CA ASP A 66 -6.64 9.69 -9.46
C ASP A 66 -5.24 9.39 -10.03
N LEU A 67 -4.32 9.09 -9.12
CA LEU A 67 -2.95 8.71 -9.43
C LEU A 67 -2.82 7.22 -9.77
N VAL A 68 -3.79 6.40 -9.36
CA VAL A 68 -3.77 4.94 -9.57
C VAL A 68 -3.77 4.61 -11.07
N LYS A 69 -4.52 5.36 -11.87
CA LYS A 69 -4.59 5.16 -13.33
C LYS A 69 -3.23 5.34 -14.06
N TYR A 70 -2.26 5.99 -13.43
CA TYR A 70 -0.93 6.19 -14.00
C TYR A 70 0.10 5.15 -13.51
N GLU A 71 -0.21 4.42 -12.44
CA GLU A 71 0.71 3.46 -11.79
C GLU A 71 0.26 2.00 -11.93
N THR A 72 -0.99 1.75 -12.32
CA THR A 72 -1.50 0.40 -12.61
C THR A 72 -0.83 -0.21 -13.83
N THR A 73 -0.70 -1.53 -13.85
CA THR A 73 -0.38 -2.30 -15.06
C THR A 73 -1.44 -2.12 -16.16
N ASP A 74 -0.99 -2.19 -17.42
CA ASP A 74 -1.85 -2.13 -18.62
C ASP A 74 -2.56 -3.45 -18.92
N ARG A 75 -2.06 -4.58 -18.40
CA ARG A 75 -2.55 -5.92 -18.77
C ARG A 75 -2.47 -6.91 -17.63
N VAL A 76 -3.39 -7.87 -17.66
CA VAL A 76 -3.37 -9.02 -16.78
C VAL A 76 -2.08 -9.81 -17.00
N HIS A 77 -1.39 -10.18 -15.92
CA HIS A 77 -0.18 -10.98 -16.00
C HIS A 77 0.02 -11.86 -14.75
N SER A 78 0.75 -12.96 -14.90
CA SER A 78 1.17 -13.78 -13.76
C SER A 78 2.47 -13.27 -13.15
N TYR A 79 2.62 -13.42 -11.83
CA TYR A 79 3.85 -13.07 -11.11
C TYR A 79 4.37 -14.27 -10.31
N ARG A 80 5.67 -14.57 -10.48
CA ARG A 80 6.28 -15.81 -9.99
C ARG A 80 7.62 -15.61 -9.25
N GLU A 81 8.09 -14.37 -9.12
CA GLU A 81 9.29 -14.10 -8.31
C GLU A 81 8.95 -14.18 -6.82
N GLY A 82 9.75 -14.90 -6.04
CA GLY A 82 9.70 -14.92 -4.58
C GLY A 82 10.59 -13.87 -3.93
N ILE A 83 10.71 -13.92 -2.60
CA ILE A 83 11.55 -13.00 -1.81
C ILE A 83 13.04 -13.23 -2.15
N TRP A 84 13.81 -12.15 -2.21
CA TRP A 84 15.24 -12.20 -2.51
C TRP A 84 15.99 -13.15 -1.56
N SER A 85 16.80 -14.05 -2.11
CA SER A 85 17.62 -14.99 -1.35
C SER A 85 19.08 -14.54 -1.35
N TRP A 86 19.64 -14.36 -0.15
CA TRP A 86 21.07 -14.07 0.02
C TRP A 86 21.94 -15.21 -0.49
N GLU A 87 21.58 -16.44 -0.14
CA GLU A 87 22.32 -17.66 -0.52
C GLU A 87 22.38 -17.84 -2.04
N ARG A 88 21.29 -17.52 -2.75
CA ARG A 88 21.20 -17.67 -4.21
C ARG A 88 21.60 -16.41 -4.98
N GLY A 89 21.69 -15.26 -4.30
CA GLY A 89 21.98 -13.96 -4.91
C GLY A 89 20.89 -13.45 -5.85
N CYS A 90 19.68 -14.03 -5.83
CA CYS A 90 18.60 -13.73 -6.79
C CYS A 90 17.21 -13.76 -6.14
N TYR A 91 16.21 -13.29 -6.88
CA TYR A 91 14.81 -13.59 -6.59
C TYR A 91 14.49 -14.97 -7.16
N PRO A 92 14.16 -15.98 -6.33
CA PRO A 92 13.85 -17.32 -6.84
C PRO A 92 12.54 -17.28 -7.62
N HIS A 93 12.49 -17.97 -8.74
CA HIS A 93 11.23 -18.20 -9.45
C HIS A 93 10.54 -19.43 -8.84
N ILE A 94 9.26 -19.29 -8.48
CA ILE A 94 8.46 -20.36 -7.89
C ILE A 94 7.41 -20.79 -8.93
N ASP A 95 7.39 -22.08 -9.23
CA ASP A 95 6.45 -22.65 -10.21
C ASP A 95 5.04 -22.68 -9.64
N ASP A 96 4.05 -22.42 -10.50
CA ASP A 96 2.63 -22.41 -10.12
C ASP A 96 2.17 -23.76 -9.51
N GLU A 97 2.79 -24.87 -9.90
CA GLU A 97 2.50 -26.22 -9.37
C GLU A 97 2.81 -26.37 -7.87
N LYS A 98 3.63 -25.46 -7.33
CA LYS A 98 3.98 -25.42 -5.90
C LYS A 98 3.08 -24.47 -5.11
N ALA A 99 2.17 -23.75 -5.77
CA ALA A 99 1.20 -22.91 -5.09
C ALA A 99 0.08 -23.76 -4.48
N GLU A 100 -0.30 -23.42 -3.26
CA GLU A 100 -1.42 -24.04 -2.53
C GLU A 100 -2.76 -23.41 -2.93
N TYR A 101 -2.75 -22.10 -3.22
CA TYR A 101 -3.93 -21.31 -3.54
C TYR A 101 -3.64 -20.30 -4.66
N SER A 102 -4.66 -19.87 -5.37
CA SER A 102 -4.62 -18.77 -6.34
C SER A 102 -5.06 -17.45 -5.71
N ILE A 103 -4.36 -16.37 -6.04
CA ILE A 103 -4.74 -15.02 -5.62
C ILE A 103 -4.71 -14.06 -6.79
N LEU A 104 -5.78 -13.28 -6.89
CA LEU A 104 -5.86 -12.18 -7.85
C LEU A 104 -5.58 -10.85 -7.15
N VAL A 105 -4.66 -10.07 -7.69
CA VAL A 105 -4.19 -8.80 -7.13
C VAL A 105 -4.66 -7.66 -8.00
N TYR A 106 -5.47 -6.76 -7.45
CA TYR A 106 -5.73 -5.46 -8.07
C TYR A 106 -4.48 -4.60 -7.95
N ASP A 107 -3.92 -4.20 -9.08
CA ASP A 107 -2.77 -3.31 -9.15
C ASP A 107 -3.19 -1.86 -9.03
N PHE A 108 -3.02 -1.29 -7.84
CA PHE A 108 -3.25 0.13 -7.58
C PHE A 108 -1.94 0.93 -7.57
N GLY A 109 -0.85 0.37 -8.13
CA GLY A 109 0.53 0.80 -7.91
C GLY A 109 1.28 -0.18 -6.99
N VAL A 110 1.08 -1.48 -7.22
CA VAL A 110 1.55 -2.56 -6.35
C VAL A 110 3.06 -2.57 -6.22
N LYS A 111 3.56 -2.60 -4.98
CA LYS A 111 4.97 -2.86 -4.74
C LYS A 111 5.30 -4.32 -5.06
N LEU A 112 6.36 -4.55 -5.84
CA LEU A 112 6.82 -5.90 -6.18
C LEU A 112 7.02 -6.80 -4.96
N ASN A 113 7.40 -6.25 -3.81
CA ASN A 113 7.61 -7.06 -2.62
C ASN A 113 6.29 -7.61 -2.02
N ILE A 114 5.13 -7.01 -2.28
CA ILE A 114 3.82 -7.61 -1.96
C ILE A 114 3.68 -8.91 -2.75
N LEU A 115 3.88 -8.84 -4.06
CA LEU A 115 3.78 -9.99 -4.96
C LEU A 115 4.77 -11.09 -4.57
N ARG A 116 6.02 -10.73 -4.25
CA ARG A 116 7.05 -11.67 -3.79
C ARG A 116 6.68 -12.37 -2.49
N ASN A 117 6.09 -11.65 -1.54
CA ASN A 117 5.61 -12.23 -0.29
C ASN A 117 4.41 -13.16 -0.50
N LEU A 118 3.49 -12.83 -1.41
CA LEU A 118 2.38 -13.72 -1.80
C LEU A 118 2.90 -15.02 -2.41
N VAL A 119 3.75 -14.93 -3.43
CA VAL A 119 4.37 -16.11 -4.07
C VAL A 119 5.12 -16.96 -3.05
N SER A 120 5.94 -16.34 -2.19
CA SER A 120 6.69 -17.06 -1.15
C SER A 120 5.82 -17.63 -0.04
N SER A 121 4.58 -17.16 0.08
CA SER A 121 3.58 -17.70 1.01
C SER A 121 2.76 -18.83 0.38
N GLY A 122 3.02 -19.22 -0.88
CA GLY A 122 2.34 -20.33 -1.54
C GLY A 122 1.15 -19.90 -2.39
N PHE A 123 1.08 -18.64 -2.83
CA PHE A 123 0.04 -18.18 -3.75
C PHE A 123 0.50 -18.14 -5.21
N LYS A 124 -0.27 -18.74 -6.10
CA LYS A 124 -0.22 -18.47 -7.54
C LYS A 124 -0.81 -17.08 -7.76
N THR A 125 0.03 -16.13 -8.14
CA THR A 125 -0.34 -14.71 -8.16
C THR A 125 -0.64 -14.23 -9.57
N ILE A 126 -1.85 -13.70 -9.78
CA ILE A 126 -2.28 -13.04 -11.01
C ILE A 126 -2.55 -11.58 -10.69
N VAL A 127 -1.96 -10.66 -11.45
CA VAL A 127 -2.10 -9.22 -11.28
C VAL A 127 -3.02 -8.69 -12.37
N VAL A 128 -4.00 -7.88 -12.00
CA VAL A 128 -4.95 -7.24 -12.92
C VAL A 128 -4.88 -5.71 -12.81
N PRO A 129 -5.19 -4.99 -13.90
CA PRO A 129 -5.33 -3.54 -13.85
C PRO A 129 -6.32 -3.05 -12.77
N ALA A 130 -6.09 -1.86 -12.23
CA ALA A 130 -6.93 -1.21 -11.22
C ALA A 130 -8.43 -1.20 -11.57
N SER A 131 -8.75 -1.02 -12.86
CA SER A 131 -10.11 -0.85 -13.36
C SER A 131 -10.79 -2.17 -13.75
N THR A 132 -10.14 -3.33 -13.61
CA THR A 132 -10.72 -4.62 -14.00
C THR A 132 -12.06 -4.86 -13.30
N PRO A 133 -13.16 -5.10 -14.06
CA PRO A 133 -14.48 -5.34 -13.47
C PRO A 133 -14.47 -6.52 -12.49
N ALA A 134 -15.21 -6.38 -11.39
CA ALA A 134 -15.35 -7.43 -10.39
C ALA A 134 -15.87 -8.75 -10.99
N GLU A 135 -16.75 -8.65 -11.99
CA GLU A 135 -17.31 -9.80 -12.70
C GLU A 135 -16.23 -10.60 -13.44
N GLU A 136 -15.26 -9.92 -14.08
CA GLU A 136 -14.13 -10.59 -14.74
C GLU A 136 -13.21 -11.29 -13.73
N VAL A 137 -12.97 -10.64 -12.59
CA VAL A 137 -12.19 -11.23 -11.48
C VAL A 137 -12.88 -12.48 -10.94
N LEU A 138 -14.19 -12.46 -10.75
CA LEU A 138 -14.95 -13.61 -10.26
C LEU A 138 -15.04 -14.73 -11.30
N ASN A 139 -15.06 -14.42 -12.60
CA ASN A 139 -15.05 -15.41 -13.67
C ASN A 139 -13.73 -16.19 -13.77
N ILE A 140 -12.62 -15.60 -13.31
CA ILE A 140 -11.32 -16.29 -13.18
C ILE A 140 -11.35 -17.31 -12.01
N ASP A 141 -12.33 -17.17 -11.11
CA ASP A 141 -12.54 -18.01 -9.94
C ASP A 141 -11.30 -18.18 -9.03
N PRO A 142 -10.65 -17.08 -8.59
CA PRO A 142 -9.51 -17.19 -7.70
C PRO A 142 -9.94 -17.67 -6.31
N ASP A 143 -9.02 -18.28 -5.56
CA ASP A 143 -9.26 -18.67 -4.16
C ASP A 143 -9.32 -17.45 -3.23
N ALA A 144 -8.63 -16.36 -3.60
CA ALA A 144 -8.57 -15.13 -2.83
C ALA A 144 -8.32 -13.90 -3.68
N ILE A 145 -8.59 -12.71 -3.12
CA ILE A 145 -8.37 -11.42 -3.78
C ILE A 145 -7.56 -10.50 -2.87
N LEU A 146 -6.56 -9.82 -3.42
CA LEU A 146 -5.80 -8.77 -2.75
C LEU A 146 -5.99 -7.41 -3.43
N LEU A 147 -6.26 -6.40 -2.62
CA LEU A 147 -6.22 -4.98 -2.99
C LEU A 147 -4.88 -4.40 -2.55
N SER A 148 -4.05 -4.00 -3.52
CA SER A 148 -2.67 -3.58 -3.25
C SER A 148 -2.57 -2.17 -2.67
N ASN A 149 -1.33 -1.77 -2.36
CA ASN A 149 -1.03 -0.38 -2.07
C ASN A 149 -1.20 0.50 -3.31
N GLY A 150 -1.25 1.81 -3.12
CA GLY A 150 -1.39 2.76 -4.21
C GLY A 150 -1.23 4.21 -3.76
N PRO A 151 -1.05 5.14 -4.71
CA PRO A 151 -0.90 6.56 -4.44
C PRO A 151 -2.26 7.28 -4.31
N GLY A 152 -2.22 8.49 -3.74
CA GLY A 152 -3.34 9.43 -3.83
C GLY A 152 -4.40 9.27 -2.74
N ASN A 153 -5.59 9.80 -3.01
CA ASN A 153 -6.74 9.78 -2.12
C ASN A 153 -7.68 8.62 -2.52
N PRO A 154 -7.91 7.62 -1.66
CA PRO A 154 -8.77 6.49 -2.00
C PRO A 154 -10.22 6.89 -2.26
N ALA A 155 -10.70 7.98 -1.64
CA ALA A 155 -12.11 8.41 -1.73
C ALA A 155 -12.53 8.89 -3.13
N ILE A 156 -11.58 9.25 -4.00
CA ILE A 156 -11.88 9.70 -5.37
C ILE A 156 -11.75 8.59 -6.42
N VAL A 157 -11.30 7.39 -6.02
CA VAL A 157 -11.11 6.25 -6.93
C VAL A 157 -12.37 5.38 -6.95
N ALA A 158 -13.45 5.96 -7.47
CA ALA A 158 -14.80 5.40 -7.39
C ALA A 158 -14.91 3.98 -7.97
N TYR A 159 -14.25 3.69 -9.09
CA TYR A 159 -14.29 2.36 -9.70
C TYR A 159 -13.69 1.28 -8.78
N ALA A 160 -12.65 1.59 -8.01
CA ALA A 160 -12.03 0.63 -7.09
C ALA A 160 -12.98 0.33 -5.92
N ILE A 161 -13.67 1.35 -5.42
CA ILE A 161 -14.70 1.21 -4.36
C ILE A 161 -15.87 0.36 -4.88
N GLU A 162 -16.41 0.69 -6.05
CA GLU A 162 -17.55 -0.02 -6.63
C GLU A 162 -17.23 -1.47 -7.00
N ASN A 163 -16.05 -1.74 -7.57
CA ASN A 163 -15.60 -3.11 -7.80
C ASN A 163 -15.45 -3.86 -6.47
N THR A 164 -14.86 -3.24 -5.45
CA THR A 164 -14.69 -3.89 -4.15
C THR A 164 -16.03 -4.22 -3.49
N LYS A 165 -17.04 -3.34 -3.59
CA LYS A 165 -18.41 -3.63 -3.12
C LYS A 165 -18.98 -4.92 -3.72
N LYS A 166 -18.75 -5.16 -5.01
CA LYS A 166 -19.21 -6.37 -5.70
C LYS A 166 -18.45 -7.63 -5.29
N LEU A 167 -17.21 -7.48 -4.80
CA LEU A 167 -16.35 -8.59 -4.36
C LEU A 167 -16.58 -8.99 -2.90
N ILE A 168 -17.12 -8.09 -2.08
CA ILE A 168 -17.42 -8.35 -0.67
C ILE A 168 -18.35 -9.57 -0.54
N GLY A 169 -17.93 -10.54 0.29
CA GLY A 169 -18.67 -11.77 0.55
C GLY A 169 -18.62 -12.81 -0.58
N LYS A 170 -17.81 -12.59 -1.63
CA LYS A 170 -17.65 -13.55 -2.74
C LYS A 170 -16.42 -14.44 -2.59
N LYS A 171 -15.30 -13.86 -2.20
CA LYS A 171 -14.01 -14.52 -1.95
C LYS A 171 -13.32 -13.86 -0.75
N PRO A 172 -12.40 -14.56 -0.06
CA PRO A 172 -11.52 -13.95 0.93
C PRO A 172 -10.81 -12.71 0.37
N LEU A 173 -10.84 -11.61 1.11
CA LEU A 173 -10.35 -10.31 0.66
C LEU A 173 -9.26 -9.79 1.60
N PHE A 174 -8.12 -9.41 1.03
CA PHE A 174 -7.00 -8.80 1.75
C PHE A 174 -6.69 -7.40 1.22
N GLY A 175 -6.59 -6.39 2.10
CA GLY A 175 -6.16 -5.04 1.72
C GLY A 175 -4.84 -4.63 2.38
N ILE A 176 -3.97 -3.95 1.62
CA ILE A 176 -2.74 -3.35 2.13
C ILE A 176 -2.71 -1.85 1.81
N CYS A 177 -2.49 -1.02 2.82
CA CYS A 177 -2.36 0.45 2.68
C CYS A 177 -3.56 1.08 1.96
N PHE A 178 -3.42 1.41 0.67
CA PHE A 178 -4.53 1.90 -0.16
C PHE A 178 -5.67 0.89 -0.25
N GLY A 179 -5.37 -0.40 -0.44
CA GLY A 179 -6.38 -1.46 -0.45
C GLY A 179 -7.12 -1.62 0.88
N HIS A 180 -6.46 -1.35 2.01
CA HIS A 180 -7.13 -1.29 3.33
C HIS A 180 -8.18 -0.17 3.36
N GLN A 181 -7.83 0.99 2.80
CA GLN A 181 -8.73 2.15 2.73
C GLN A 181 -9.90 1.90 1.77
N ILE A 182 -9.65 1.29 0.61
CA ILE A 182 -10.70 0.90 -0.34
C ILE A 182 -11.68 -0.09 0.29
N ILE A 183 -11.20 -1.06 1.08
CA ILE A 183 -12.09 -1.97 1.84
C ILE A 183 -12.95 -1.18 2.83
N GLY A 184 -12.37 -0.26 3.59
CA GLY A 184 -13.11 0.58 4.53
C GLY A 184 -14.23 1.38 3.83
N LEU A 185 -13.93 2.01 2.70
CA LEU A 185 -14.89 2.76 1.91
C LEU A 185 -15.97 1.85 1.28
N ALA A 186 -15.59 0.68 0.78
CA ALA A 186 -16.52 -0.27 0.18
C ALA A 186 -17.51 -0.86 1.19
N LEU A 187 -17.10 -0.99 2.46
CA LEU A 187 -17.95 -1.38 3.58
C LEU A 187 -18.85 -0.21 4.08
N GLY A 188 -18.79 0.96 3.44
CA GLY A 188 -19.61 2.12 3.78
C GLY A 188 -19.05 2.98 4.92
N GLY A 189 -17.76 2.82 5.25
CA GLY A 189 -17.06 3.67 6.20
C GLY A 189 -16.48 4.93 5.55
N GLU A 190 -15.75 5.69 6.35
CA GLU A 190 -15.09 6.94 5.99
C GLU A 190 -13.57 6.82 6.14
N VAL A 191 -12.86 7.65 5.38
CA VAL A 191 -11.41 7.85 5.52
C VAL A 191 -11.14 9.30 5.91
N TYR A 192 -10.14 9.51 6.75
CA TYR A 192 -9.71 10.85 7.16
C TYR A 192 -8.24 11.06 6.84
N LYS A 193 -7.87 12.32 6.55
CA LYS A 193 -6.50 12.70 6.22
C LYS A 193 -5.71 13.01 7.49
N LEU A 194 -4.54 12.41 7.63
CA LEU A 194 -3.57 12.73 8.67
C LEU A 194 -2.90 14.08 8.41
N LYS A 195 -2.43 14.73 9.48
CA LYS A 195 -1.76 16.03 9.40
C LYS A 195 -0.54 16.01 8.47
N PHE A 196 0.33 15.01 8.62
CA PHE A 196 1.54 14.83 7.80
C PHE A 196 1.79 13.36 7.40
N GLY A 197 0.85 12.46 7.74
CA GLY A 197 0.93 11.03 7.42
C GLY A 197 2.00 10.26 8.20
N HIS A 198 2.11 8.98 7.91
CA HIS A 198 3.15 8.10 8.41
C HIS A 198 4.07 7.68 7.27
N HIS A 199 5.34 8.07 7.37
CA HIS A 199 6.37 7.85 6.37
C HIS A 199 7.67 7.45 7.07
N GLY A 200 7.87 6.16 7.29
CA GLY A 200 8.99 5.69 8.11
C GLY A 200 9.00 4.18 8.30
N ALA A 201 10.09 3.67 8.86
CA ALA A 201 10.33 2.24 9.05
C ALA A 201 10.51 1.85 10.53
N ASN A 202 10.02 2.69 11.43
CA ASN A 202 10.18 2.54 12.88
C ASN A 202 8.86 2.73 13.62
N HIS A 203 7.71 2.51 12.97
CA HIS A 203 6.40 2.71 13.57
C HIS A 203 6.00 1.46 14.38
N PRO A 204 5.80 1.59 15.70
CA PRO A 204 5.32 0.47 16.52
C PRO A 204 3.82 0.26 16.32
N VAL A 205 3.43 -0.93 15.88
CA VAL A 205 2.02 -1.32 15.73
C VAL A 205 1.72 -2.51 16.63
N LYS A 206 0.67 -2.39 17.44
CA LYS A 206 0.19 -3.46 18.31
C LYS A 206 -0.92 -4.24 17.62
N ASP A 207 -0.73 -5.55 17.49
CA ASP A 207 -1.80 -6.49 17.19
C ASP A 207 -2.66 -6.66 18.46
N LEU A 208 -3.93 -6.24 18.39
CA LEU A 208 -4.84 -6.20 19.53
C LEU A 208 -5.34 -7.59 19.94
N TYR A 209 -5.31 -8.56 19.03
CA TYR A 209 -5.73 -9.93 19.32
C TYR A 209 -4.65 -10.69 20.08
N THR A 210 -3.39 -10.57 19.65
CA THR A 210 -2.27 -11.30 20.25
C THR A 210 -1.54 -10.51 21.34
N GLY A 211 -1.75 -9.19 21.41
CA GLY A 211 -1.00 -8.28 22.27
C GLY A 211 0.43 -7.98 21.81
N LYS A 212 0.91 -8.62 20.73
CA LYS A 212 2.27 -8.43 20.20
C LYS A 212 2.43 -7.05 19.57
N VAL A 213 3.63 -6.49 19.72
CA VAL A 213 4.04 -5.26 19.04
C VAL A 213 5.06 -5.63 17.97
N VAL A 214 4.89 -5.07 16.78
CA VAL A 214 5.83 -5.18 15.67
C VAL A 214 6.23 -3.80 15.19
N ILE A 215 7.46 -3.67 14.70
CA ILE A 215 7.90 -2.45 14.04
C ILE A 215 7.53 -2.57 12.56
N THR A 216 6.92 -1.53 11.99
CA THR A 216 6.37 -1.57 10.63
C THR A 216 6.96 -0.49 9.73
N SER A 217 6.85 -0.73 8.44
CA SER A 217 7.05 0.26 7.39
C SER A 217 5.72 0.93 7.06
N GLN A 218 5.70 2.26 7.08
CA GLN A 218 4.52 3.10 6.88
C GLN A 218 4.76 4.08 5.73
N ASN A 219 3.74 4.23 4.88
CA ASN A 219 3.72 5.21 3.79
C ASN A 219 2.28 5.55 3.42
N HIS A 220 1.59 6.33 4.27
CA HIS A 220 0.20 6.73 4.02
C HIS A 220 -0.15 8.08 4.64
N ASN A 221 -1.10 8.79 4.02
CA ASN A 221 -1.64 10.07 4.50
C ASN A 221 -3.10 9.98 4.95
N TYR A 222 -3.74 8.82 4.78
CA TYR A 222 -5.13 8.60 5.14
C TYR A 222 -5.25 7.39 6.05
N CYS A 223 -6.29 7.38 6.88
CA CYS A 223 -6.66 6.27 7.75
C CYS A 223 -8.14 5.99 7.59
N VAL A 224 -8.56 4.75 7.86
CA VAL A 224 -9.98 4.37 7.93
C VAL A 224 -10.51 4.68 9.33
N ASP A 225 -11.61 5.43 9.42
CA ASP A 225 -12.32 5.58 10.69
C ASP A 225 -13.10 4.31 10.99
N ILE A 226 -12.61 3.49 11.91
CA ILE A 226 -13.27 2.23 12.27
C ILE A 226 -14.65 2.46 12.92
N LYS A 227 -14.88 3.60 13.58
CA LYS A 227 -16.19 3.90 14.17
C LYS A 227 -17.25 4.12 13.10
N SER A 228 -16.87 4.72 11.97
CA SER A 228 -17.76 4.95 10.83
C SER A 228 -18.34 3.65 10.23
N LEU A 229 -17.68 2.50 10.46
CA LEU A 229 -18.10 1.17 10.00
C LEU A 229 -19.18 0.52 10.88
N LYS A 230 -19.76 1.25 11.84
CA LYS A 230 -20.97 0.88 12.62
C LYS A 230 -20.95 -0.54 13.21
N GLY A 231 -19.77 -1.03 13.57
CA GLY A 231 -19.60 -2.33 14.23
C GLY A 231 -19.53 -3.55 13.30
N ALA A 232 -19.51 -3.38 11.98
CA ALA A 232 -19.33 -4.49 11.01
C ALA A 232 -17.93 -5.13 11.10
N VAL A 233 -16.94 -4.34 11.55
CA VAL A 233 -15.55 -4.76 11.66
C VAL A 233 -15.04 -4.63 13.10
N GLU A 234 -13.93 -5.30 13.36
CA GLU A 234 -13.11 -5.14 14.56
C GLU A 234 -11.80 -4.47 14.18
N LEU A 235 -11.34 -3.54 15.04
CA LEU A 235 -9.99 -3.01 14.96
C LEU A 235 -9.01 -4.12 15.36
N THR A 236 -8.07 -4.45 14.48
CA THR A 236 -7.10 -5.53 14.73
C THR A 236 -5.72 -5.01 15.08
N HIS A 237 -5.33 -3.84 14.57
CA HIS A 237 -4.00 -3.27 14.78
C HIS A 237 -4.11 -1.79 15.11
N ARG A 238 -3.27 -1.31 16.04
CA ARG A 238 -3.23 0.11 16.45
C ARG A 238 -1.81 0.64 16.46
N ASN A 239 -1.63 1.84 15.94
CA ASN A 239 -0.36 2.56 15.99
C ASN A 239 -0.09 3.02 17.43
N LEU A 240 1.11 2.79 17.95
CA LEU A 240 1.46 3.18 19.33
C LEU A 240 2.06 4.60 19.42
N TYR A 241 2.34 5.28 18.31
CA TYR A 241 2.74 6.69 18.36
C TYR A 241 1.56 7.63 18.58
N ASP A 242 0.44 7.40 17.90
CA ASP A 242 -0.69 8.34 17.88
C ASP A 242 -2.07 7.68 18.04
N GLY A 243 -2.13 6.35 18.13
CA GLY A 243 -3.38 5.62 18.37
C GLY A 243 -4.23 5.37 17.13
N THR A 244 -3.76 5.72 15.93
CA THR A 244 -4.52 5.53 14.68
C THR A 244 -4.78 4.05 14.38
N GLU A 245 -5.81 3.82 13.57
CA GLU A 245 -6.25 2.50 13.15
C GLU A 245 -5.32 1.93 12.06
N GLU A 246 -4.75 0.76 12.33
CA GLU A 246 -3.69 0.17 11.48
C GLU A 246 -4.11 -1.16 10.84
N GLY A 247 -5.33 -1.62 11.12
CA GLY A 247 -5.86 -2.83 10.51
C GLY A 247 -7.26 -3.16 10.99
N LEU A 248 -8.00 -3.88 10.15
CA LEU A 248 -9.37 -4.28 10.42
C LEU A 248 -9.62 -5.73 10.01
N ARG A 249 -10.65 -6.32 10.61
CA ARG A 249 -11.20 -7.62 10.23
C ARG A 249 -12.72 -7.55 10.27
N HIS A 250 -13.39 -8.05 9.25
CA HIS A 250 -14.85 -8.16 9.28
C HIS A 250 -15.28 -9.29 10.24
N LYS A 251 -16.37 -9.09 10.98
CA LYS A 251 -16.83 -10.06 11.99
C LYS A 251 -17.33 -11.37 11.39
N GLU A 252 -18.05 -11.27 10.27
CA GLU A 252 -18.70 -12.41 9.62
C GLU A 252 -18.04 -12.87 8.32
N LEU A 253 -17.47 -11.95 7.54
CA LEU A 253 -16.88 -12.23 6.23
C LEU A 253 -15.37 -12.46 6.34
N SER A 254 -14.80 -13.23 5.41
CA SER A 254 -13.36 -13.47 5.28
C SER A 254 -12.60 -12.24 4.73
N ILE A 255 -12.72 -11.10 5.42
CA ILE A 255 -12.08 -9.83 5.06
C ILE A 255 -11.11 -9.44 6.16
N PHE A 256 -9.87 -9.19 5.76
CA PHE A 256 -8.79 -8.73 6.64
C PHE A 256 -7.99 -7.64 5.91
N SER A 257 -7.47 -6.64 6.61
CA SER A 257 -6.58 -5.66 5.99
C SER A 257 -5.71 -4.92 6.98
N VAL A 258 -4.60 -4.36 6.49
CA VAL A 258 -3.64 -3.57 7.28
C VAL A 258 -3.27 -2.28 6.57
N GLN A 259 -3.09 -1.20 7.32
CA GLN A 259 -2.75 0.13 6.80
C GLN A 259 -1.25 0.27 6.49
N TYR A 260 -0.40 -0.41 7.27
CA TYR A 260 1.04 -0.46 7.05
C TYR A 260 1.44 -1.44 5.93
N HIS A 261 2.74 -1.47 5.63
CA HIS A 261 3.33 -2.31 4.58
C HIS A 261 3.96 -3.58 5.17
N PRO A 262 3.23 -4.71 5.28
CA PRO A 262 3.77 -5.96 5.80
C PRO A 262 4.92 -6.51 4.96
N GLU A 263 4.99 -6.13 3.68
CA GLU A 263 6.08 -6.46 2.76
C GLU A 263 7.34 -5.62 2.97
N ALA A 264 7.25 -4.52 3.74
CA ALA A 264 8.33 -3.57 3.95
C ALA A 264 9.03 -3.15 2.63
N SER A 265 10.34 -3.36 2.51
CA SER A 265 11.15 -2.99 1.35
C SER A 265 10.99 -1.52 0.92
N PRO A 266 11.50 -0.56 1.73
CA PRO A 266 12.39 -0.76 2.89
C PRO A 266 11.64 -0.96 4.22
N GLY A 267 12.38 -1.39 5.24
CA GLY A 267 11.92 -1.46 6.62
C GLY A 267 12.03 -2.85 7.25
N PRO A 268 11.55 -3.01 8.51
CA PRO A 268 11.60 -4.26 9.26
C PRO A 268 10.68 -5.34 8.68
N ASN A 269 11.05 -6.59 8.88
CA ASN A 269 10.26 -7.75 8.41
C ASN A 269 9.31 -8.31 9.50
N ASP A 270 9.19 -7.63 10.63
CA ASP A 270 8.42 -8.07 11.81
C ASP A 270 6.97 -8.40 11.46
N SER A 271 6.38 -7.67 10.51
CA SER A 271 5.00 -7.83 10.04
C SER A 271 4.79 -8.82 8.88
N SER A 272 5.84 -9.50 8.41
CA SER A 272 5.75 -10.44 7.27
C SER A 272 4.80 -11.63 7.53
N TYR A 273 4.52 -11.94 8.80
CA TYR A 273 3.55 -12.99 9.17
C TYR A 273 2.14 -12.74 8.63
N ILE A 274 1.81 -11.50 8.28
CA ILE A 274 0.49 -11.10 7.79
C ILE A 274 0.10 -11.88 6.52
N PHE A 275 1.05 -12.16 5.62
CA PHE A 275 0.77 -12.94 4.40
C PHE A 275 0.39 -14.39 4.72
N ARG A 276 1.10 -15.02 5.67
CA ARG A 276 0.74 -16.37 6.16
C ARG A 276 -0.60 -16.38 6.90
N ARG A 277 -0.87 -15.35 7.71
CA ARG A 277 -2.17 -15.20 8.38
C ARG A 277 -3.31 -15.12 7.38
N PHE A 278 -3.13 -14.37 6.29
CA PHE A 278 -4.16 -14.31 5.24
C PHE A 278 -4.34 -15.66 4.54
N ARG A 279 -3.26 -16.38 4.24
CA ARG A 279 -3.37 -17.76 3.73
C ARG A 279 -4.15 -18.68 4.65
N ASP A 280 -3.93 -18.58 5.97
CA ASP A 280 -4.68 -19.37 6.94
C ASP A 280 -6.18 -19.03 6.91
N ILE A 281 -6.54 -17.76 6.68
CA ILE A 281 -7.94 -17.34 6.48
C ILE A 281 -8.52 -17.99 5.21
N VAL A 282 -7.77 -17.99 4.10
CA VAL A 282 -8.19 -18.62 2.84
C VAL A 282 -8.45 -20.11 3.03
N ARG A 283 -7.56 -20.82 3.74
CA ARG A 283 -7.71 -22.25 4.02
C ARG A 283 -8.97 -22.60 4.82
N THR A 284 -9.45 -21.71 5.69
CA THR A 284 -10.60 -21.94 6.57
C THR A 284 -11.90 -21.32 6.08
N SER A 285 -11.88 -20.64 4.93
CA SER A 285 -13.06 -20.03 4.29
C SER A 285 -13.76 -21.03 3.39
#